data_AF-A0A0R2MW60-F1
#
_entry.id   AF-A0A0R2MW60-F1
#
_cell.length_a   1.000
_cell.length_b   1.000
_cell.length_c   1.000
_cell.angle_alpha   90.00
_cell.angle_beta   90.00
_cell.angle_gamma   90.00
#
_symmetry.space_group_name_H-M   'P 1'
#
loop_
_entity.id
_entity.type
_entity.pdbx_description
1 polymer ?
#
loop_
_entity_poly.entity_id
_entity_poly.type
_entity_poly.pdbx_seq_one_letter_code
_entity_poly.pdbx_strand_id
1 'polypeptide(L)'
;MFYAGLDGQEINSYEAAQEEALRLLEAELQTSSQPEIQALAETVSDFQKHEVLDLNDLDNKTSEALSVSWFDDHHFVIAVMNAKESYQLHLEVLPTLDAED
;
A
#
# COMPACT_ATOMS: atom_id res chain seq x y z
N MET A 1 -13.24 10.77 -4.36
CA MET A 1 -12.25 10.94 -3.27
C MET A 1 -11.70 9.56 -2.94
N PHE A 2 -10.69 9.37 -2.08
CA PHE A 2 -10.17 8.03 -1.73
C PHE A 2 -9.99 7.90 -0.22
N TYR A 3 -10.26 6.72 0.34
CA TYR A 3 -9.87 6.38 1.72
C TYR A 3 -8.70 5.40 1.66
N ALA A 4 -7.52 5.85 2.10
CA ALA A 4 -6.40 4.97 2.41
C ALA A 4 -6.38 4.78 3.92
N GLY A 5 -7.00 3.72 4.44
CA GLY A 5 -6.82 3.22 5.82
C GLY A 5 -7.02 4.18 7.01
N LEU A 6 -7.39 5.44 6.79
CA LEU A 6 -7.59 6.47 7.80
C LEU A 6 -9.01 6.99 7.68
N ASP A 7 -9.76 6.86 8.78
CA ASP A 7 -11.08 7.47 8.97
C ASP A 7 -11.05 8.95 8.55
N GLY A 8 -11.62 9.28 7.39
CA GLY A 8 -12.04 10.65 7.08
C GLY A 8 -11.03 11.60 6.43
N GLN A 9 -9.86 11.15 5.97
CA GLN A 9 -8.97 12.03 5.18
C GLN A 9 -9.36 12.05 3.70
N GLU A 10 -9.82 13.21 3.24
CA GLU A 10 -10.10 13.46 1.82
C GLU A 10 -8.80 13.50 1.02
N ILE A 11 -8.61 12.48 0.17
CA ILE A 11 -7.53 12.45 -0.80
C ILE A 11 -8.10 12.81 -2.19
N ASN A 12 -7.57 13.88 -2.77
CA ASN A 12 -8.13 14.55 -3.94
C ASN A 12 -7.56 14.09 -5.28
N SER A 13 -6.60 13.16 -5.28
CA SER A 13 -6.10 12.52 -6.49
C SER A 13 -5.71 11.07 -6.25
N TYR A 14 -5.68 10.30 -7.33
CA TYR A 14 -5.29 8.90 -7.29
C TYR A 14 -3.81 8.74 -6.90
N GLU A 15 -2.94 9.61 -7.41
CA GLU A 15 -1.51 9.63 -7.07
C GLU A 15 -1.30 9.87 -5.57
N ALA A 16 -2.04 10.82 -5.00
CA ALA A 16 -1.98 11.07 -3.56
C ALA A 16 -2.52 9.89 -2.74
N ALA A 17 -3.47 9.11 -3.29
CA ALA A 17 -3.99 7.91 -2.62
C ALA A 17 -2.96 6.78 -2.62
N GLN A 18 -2.18 6.65 -3.69
CA GLN A 18 -1.05 5.72 -3.75
C GLN A 18 0.06 6.12 -2.77
N GLU A 19 0.45 7.39 -2.75
CA GLU A 19 1.46 7.91 -1.83
C GLU A 19 1.07 7.65 -0.36
N GLU A 20 -0.18 7.95 -0.01
CA GLU A 20 -0.68 7.74 1.34
C GLU A 20 -0.77 6.25 1.70
N ALA A 21 -1.21 5.40 0.77
CA ALA A 21 -1.22 3.95 0.99
C ALA A 21 0.19 3.39 1.24
N LEU A 22 1.20 3.86 0.50
CA LEU A 22 2.60 3.46 0.72
C LEU A 22 3.17 4.01 2.03
N ARG A 23 2.80 5.23 2.41
CA ARG A 23 3.19 5.81 3.71
C ARG A 23 2.63 5.02 4.88
N LEU A 24 1.36 4.62 4.80
CA LEU A 24 0.71 3.77 5.80
C LEU A 24 1.32 2.37 5.84
N LEU A 25 1.56 1.78 4.66
CA LEU A 25 2.24 0.50 4.52
C LEU A 25 3.60 0.53 5.21
N GLU A 26 4.46 1.50 4.89
CA GLU A 26 5.78 1.65 5.49
C GLU A 26 5.69 1.77 7.02
N ALA A 27 4.80 2.62 7.52
CA ALA A 27 4.62 2.83 8.95
C ALA A 27 4.24 1.54 9.67
N GLU A 28 3.30 0.76 9.13
CA GLU A 28 2.87 -0.52 9.70
C GLU A 28 3.98 -1.58 9.64
N LEU A 29 4.72 -1.66 8.54
CA LEU A 29 5.85 -2.59 8.40
C LEU A 29 6.97 -2.27 9.40
N GLN A 30 7.24 -0.99 9.65
CA GLN A 30 8.26 -0.54 10.62
C GLN A 30 7.94 -0.92 12.07
N THR A 31 6.67 -1.21 12.41
CA THR A 31 6.30 -1.68 13.75
C THR A 31 6.75 -3.13 14.02
N SER A 32 7.06 -3.89 12.97
CA SER A 32 7.44 -5.29 13.08
C SER A 32 8.89 -5.46 13.53
N SER A 33 9.13 -6.45 14.39
CA SER A 33 10.48 -6.88 14.77
C SER A 33 11.03 -8.01 13.88
N GLN A 34 10.27 -8.45 12.87
CA GLN A 34 10.68 -9.53 11.97
C GLN A 34 11.64 -8.97 10.90
N PRO A 35 12.88 -9.50 10.77
CA PRO A 35 13.86 -8.95 9.85
C PRO A 35 13.40 -8.86 8.40
N GLU A 36 12.65 -9.86 7.92
CA GLU A 36 12.11 -9.87 6.56
C GLU A 36 11.06 -8.77 6.33
N ILE A 37 10.29 -8.41 7.35
CA ILE A 37 9.31 -7.33 7.27
C ILE A 37 10.01 -5.97 7.33
N GLN A 38 11.08 -5.84 8.10
CA GLN A 38 11.88 -4.60 8.09
C GLN A 38 12.58 -4.39 6.75
N ALA A 39 13.12 -5.45 6.13
CA ALA A 39 13.69 -5.35 4.78
C ALA A 39 12.64 -4.94 3.73
N LEU A 40 11.39 -5.42 3.89
CA LEU A 40 10.28 -4.95 3.05
C LEU A 40 9.97 -3.47 3.30
N ALA A 41 9.97 -3.02 4.56
CA ALA A 41 9.77 -1.61 4.91
C ALA A 41 10.82 -0.70 4.26
N GLU A 42 12.10 -1.11 4.27
CA GLU A 42 13.19 -0.38 3.60
C GLU A 42 12.96 -0.31 2.08
N THR A 43 12.53 -1.43 1.47
CA THR A 43 12.21 -1.49 0.04
C THR A 43 11.06 -0.55 -0.33
N VAL A 44 10.00 -0.49 0.49
CA VAL A 44 8.86 0.43 0.31
C VAL A 44 9.30 1.89 0.49
N SER A 45 10.13 2.19 1.50
CA SER A 45 10.72 3.53 1.70
C SER A 45 11.57 3.98 0.51
N ASP A 46 12.40 3.10 -0.03
CA ASP A 46 13.22 3.40 -1.20
C ASP A 46 12.36 3.57 -2.47
N PHE A 47 11.29 2.79 -2.60
CA PHE A 47 10.35 2.91 -3.70
C PHE A 47 9.64 4.27 -3.72
N GLN A 48 9.23 4.79 -2.55
CA GLN A 48 8.57 6.11 -2.41
C GLN A 48 9.44 7.31 -2.85
N LYS A 49 10.75 7.12 -3.04
CA LYS A 49 11.67 8.20 -3.48
C LYS A 49 11.63 8.43 -4.99
N HIS A 50 10.95 7.57 -5.76
CA HIS A 50 10.81 7.74 -7.20
C HIS A 50 9.78 8.82 -7.54
N GLU A 51 10.03 9.57 -8.62
CA GLU A 51 9.12 10.63 -9.09
C GLU A 51 7.78 10.09 -9.60
N VAL A 52 7.75 8.82 -10.04
CA VAL A 52 6.54 8.13 -10.50
C VAL A 52 6.42 6.80 -9.76
N LEU A 53 5.27 6.58 -9.12
CA LEU A 53 4.95 5.36 -8.41
C LEU A 53 4.27 4.36 -9.36
N ASP A 54 4.97 3.28 -9.71
CA ASP A 54 4.40 2.12 -10.40
C ASP A 54 4.25 0.94 -9.42
N LEU A 55 3.04 0.78 -8.87
CA LEU A 55 2.78 -0.28 -7.89
C LEU A 55 2.98 -1.70 -8.46
N ASN A 56 2.92 -1.89 -9.78
CA ASN A 56 3.26 -3.18 -10.38
C ASN A 56 4.76 -3.45 -10.35
N ASP A 57 5.61 -2.41 -10.51
CA ASP A 57 7.05 -2.54 -10.32
C ASP A 57 7.40 -2.86 -8.87
N LEU A 58 6.68 -2.27 -7.90
CA LEU A 58 6.81 -2.63 -6.49
C LEU A 58 6.50 -4.11 -6.28
N ASP A 59 5.33 -4.59 -6.72
CA ASP A 59 4.93 -6.00 -6.64
C ASP A 59 6.01 -6.93 -7.23
N ASN A 60 6.44 -6.65 -8.47
CA ASN A 60 7.47 -7.46 -9.14
C ASN A 60 8.79 -7.54 -8.35
N LYS A 61 9.19 -6.45 -7.69
CA LYS A 61 10.41 -6.41 -6.86
C LYS A 61 10.25 -7.17 -5.54
N THR A 62 9.03 -7.25 -5.01
CA THR A 62 8.75 -7.81 -3.68
C THR A 62 8.06 -9.17 -3.70
N SER A 63 7.70 -9.68 -4.88
CA SER A 63 6.78 -10.78 -5.25
C SER A 63 6.53 -11.96 -4.29
N GLU A 64 7.43 -12.25 -3.36
CA GLU A 64 7.24 -13.28 -2.32
C GLU A 64 6.61 -12.76 -1.02
N ALA A 65 6.68 -11.44 -0.77
CA ALA A 65 6.28 -10.82 0.50
C ALA A 65 5.16 -9.79 0.35
N LEU A 66 5.04 -9.15 -0.81
CA LEU A 66 4.01 -8.16 -1.11
C LEU A 66 3.44 -8.43 -2.50
N SER A 67 2.12 -8.28 -2.62
CA SER A 67 1.39 -8.37 -3.88
C SER A 67 0.42 -7.19 -4.02
N VAL A 68 0.17 -6.78 -5.27
CA VAL A 68 -0.80 -5.73 -5.60
C VAL A 68 -1.87 -6.31 -6.50
N SER A 69 -3.13 -6.21 -6.07
CA SER A 69 -4.30 -6.71 -6.80
C SER A 69 -5.20 -5.56 -7.22
N TRP A 70 -5.52 -5.48 -8.50
CA TRP A 70 -6.37 -4.44 -9.09
C TRP A 70 -7.79 -4.96 -9.30
N PHE A 71 -8.78 -4.18 -8.87
CA PHE A 71 -10.20 -4.45 -9.10
C PHE A 71 -10.78 -3.56 -10.21
N ASP A 72 -10.31 -2.31 -10.29
CA ASP A 72 -10.52 -1.38 -11.41
C ASP A 72 -9.37 -0.37 -11.51
N ASP A 73 -9.50 0.68 -12.33
CA ASP A 73 -8.47 1.70 -12.56
C ASP A 73 -8.09 2.52 -11.31
N HIS A 74 -8.95 2.53 -10.29
CA HIS A 74 -8.83 3.34 -9.08
C HIS A 74 -9.00 2.54 -7.78
N HIS A 75 -9.31 1.23 -7.88
CA HIS A 75 -9.49 0.32 -6.76
C HIS A 75 -8.42 -0.75 -6.78
N PHE A 76 -7.58 -0.77 -5.75
CA PHE A 76 -6.55 -1.79 -5.58
C PHE A 76 -6.36 -2.19 -4.12
N VAL A 77 -5.74 -3.35 -3.93
CA VAL A 77 -5.34 -3.87 -2.63
C VAL A 77 -3.84 -4.17 -2.65
N ILE A 78 -3.14 -3.73 -1.60
CA ILE A 78 -1.79 -4.17 -1.27
C ILE A 78 -1.90 -5.21 -0.16
N ALA A 79 -1.39 -6.40 -0.41
CA ALA A 79 -1.35 -7.49 0.58
C ALA A 79 0.10 -7.86 0.88
N VAL A 80 0.42 -7.94 2.17
CA VAL A 80 1.73 -8.39 2.67
C VAL A 80 1.54 -9.65 3.49
N MET A 81 2.35 -10.66 3.20
CA MET A 81 2.40 -11.90 3.96
C MET A 81 3.83 -12.44 3.95
N ASN A 82 4.37 -12.79 5.11
CA ASN A 82 5.65 -13.49 5.12
C ASN A 82 5.48 -14.99 4.85
N ALA A 83 6.57 -15.67 4.45
CA ALA A 83 6.56 -17.09 4.10
C ALA A 83 6.10 -18.04 5.24
N LYS A 84 6.06 -17.57 6.49
CA LYS A 84 5.60 -18.33 7.66
C LYS A 84 4.16 -18.00 8.06
N GLU A 85 3.50 -17.10 7.34
CA GLU A 85 2.15 -16.59 7.62
C GLU A 85 2.00 -15.99 9.04
N SER A 86 3.10 -15.64 9.69
CA SER A 86 3.13 -15.05 11.04
C SER A 86 2.95 -13.53 11.03
N TYR A 87 3.00 -12.92 9.85
CA TYR A 87 2.68 -11.52 9.62
C TYR A 87 1.77 -11.42 8.41
N GLN A 88 0.68 -10.67 8.55
CA GLN A 88 -0.28 -10.39 7.49
C GLN A 88 -0.77 -8.95 7.62
N LEU A 89 -0.81 -8.23 6.51
CA LEU A 89 -1.33 -6.87 6.42
C LEU A 89 -2.06 -6.71 5.08
N HIS A 90 -3.22 -6.05 5.11
CA HIS A 90 -4.01 -5.73 3.94
C HIS A 90 -4.36 -4.24 3.96
N LEU A 91 -4.05 -3.55 2.88
CA LEU A 91 -4.44 -2.16 2.66
C LEU A 91 -5.27 -2.11 1.38
N GLU A 92 -6.51 -1.65 1.51
CA GLU A 92 -7.42 -1.45 0.40
C GLU A 92 -7.57 0.04 0.12
N VAL A 93 -7.43 0.41 -1.14
CA VAL A 93 -7.63 1.77 -1.64
C VAL A 93 -8.79 1.72 -2.61
N LEU A 94 -9.84 2.47 -2.30
CA LEU A 94 -11.06 2.52 -3.10
C LEU A 94 -11.50 3.98 -3.30
N PRO A 95 -12.10 4.30 -4.45
CA PRO A 95 -12.73 5.58 -4.64
C PRO A 95 -13.96 5.70 -3.72
N THR A 96 -14.12 6.85 -3.10
CA THR A 96 -15.37 7.26 -2.48
C THR A 96 -16.38 7.49 -3.59
N LEU A 97 -17.45 6.72 -3.57
CA LEU A 97 -18.70 7.15 -4.15
C LEU A 97 -19.11 8.39 -3.35
N ASP A 98 -19.27 9.55 -3.99
CA ASP A 98 -19.94 10.66 -3.32
C ASP A 98 -21.24 10.10 -2.75
N ALA A 99 -21.45 10.32 -1.44
CA ALA A 99 -22.74 10.12 -0.83
C ALA A 99 -23.75 10.89 -1.68
N GLU A 100 -24.79 10.20 -2.14
CA GLU A 100 -25.88 10.77 -2.92
C GLU A 100 -26.30 12.14 -2.33
N ASP A 101 -26.10 13.22 -3.09
CA ASP A 101 -26.73 14.52 -2.86
C ASP A 101 -28.22 14.46 -3.30
#